data_AF-A0A7W0T8B7-F1
#
_entry.id   AF-A0A7W0T8B7-F1
#
_cell.length_a   1.000
_cell.length_b   1.000
_cell.length_c   1.000
_cell.angle_alpha   90.00
_cell.angle_beta   90.00
_cell.angle_gamma   90.00
#
_symmetry.space_group_name_H-M   'P 1'
#
loop_
_entity.id
_entity.type
_entity.pdbx_description
1 polymer ?
#
loop_
_entity_poly.entity_id
_entity_poly.type
_entity_poly.pdbx_seq_one_letter_code
_entity_poly.pdbx_strand_id
1 'polypeptide(L)'
;MIEDLPGRYHEYLERFAKELGDVAVGAFAKFSGKLIKKLSFEEFTPAYLEYTEMADRYFESIERGDTINDVILRLIREQAASLVLKPPG
;
A
#
# COMPACT_ATOMS: atom_id res chain seq x y z
N MET A 1 -6.63 4.68 -15.16
CA MET A 1 -5.48 5.55 -14.86
C MET A 1 -5.76 6.20 -13.52
N ILE A 2 -4.81 6.18 -12.58
CA ILE A 2 -4.94 6.97 -11.34
C ILE A 2 -4.63 8.42 -11.73
N GLU A 3 -5.66 9.24 -11.81
CA GLU A 3 -5.56 10.61 -12.36
C GLU A 3 -4.99 11.62 -11.36
N ASP A 4 -4.98 11.31 -10.06
CA ASP A 4 -4.55 12.23 -8.99
C ASP A 4 -3.54 11.59 -8.02
N LEU A 5 -2.32 11.33 -8.50
CA LEU A 5 -1.22 10.86 -7.66
C LEU A 5 -0.87 11.82 -6.49
N PRO A 6 -0.86 13.15 -6.67
CA PRO A 6 -0.64 14.09 -5.56
C PRO A 6 -1.68 13.95 -4.44
N GLY A 7 -2.97 13.86 -4.78
CA GLY A 7 -4.03 13.63 -3.81
C GLY A 7 -3.86 12.30 -3.07
N ARG A 8 -3.53 11.21 -3.79
CA ARG A 8 -3.25 9.91 -3.16
C ARG A 8 -2.05 9.93 -2.22
N TYR A 9 -1.02 10.69 -2.56
CA TYR A 9 0.11 10.88 -1.66
C TYR A 9 -0.26 11.70 -0.43
N HIS A 10 -1.08 12.73 -0.58
CA HIS A 10 -1.60 13.49 0.55
C HIS A 10 -2.39 12.58 1.52
N GLU A 11 -3.32 11.79 1.00
CA GLU A 11 -4.07 10.82 1.80
C GLU A 11 -3.14 9.79 2.48
N TYR A 12 -2.06 9.39 1.81
CA TYR A 12 -1.02 8.53 2.40
C TYR A 12 -0.34 9.19 3.58
N LEU A 13 0.06 10.46 3.45
CA LEU A 13 0.68 11.21 4.54
C LEU A 13 -0.28 11.37 5.72
N GLU A 14 -1.56 11.62 5.47
CA GLU A 14 -2.59 11.69 6.51
C GLU A 14 -2.75 10.34 7.23
N ARG A 15 -2.84 9.23 6.48
CA ARG A 15 -2.89 7.88 7.07
C ARG A 15 -1.64 7.59 7.90
N PHE A 16 -0.46 7.92 7.37
CA PHE A 16 0.80 7.70 8.05
C PHE A 16 0.87 8.50 9.35
N ALA A 17 0.52 9.80 9.31
CA ALA A 17 0.51 10.65 10.49
C ALA A 17 -0.48 10.16 11.55
N LYS A 18 -1.67 9.71 11.11
CA LYS A 18 -2.70 9.18 12.01
C LYS A 18 -2.27 7.90 12.73
N GLU A 19 -1.65 6.97 12.01
CA GLU A 19 -1.29 5.65 12.55
C GLU A 19 0.08 5.63 13.25
N LEU A 20 1.03 6.45 12.79
CA LEU A 20 2.44 6.36 13.16
C LEU A 20 3.02 7.68 13.72
N GLY A 21 2.23 8.76 13.73
CA GLY A 21 2.63 10.05 14.23
C GLY A 21 3.58 10.82 13.32
N ASP A 22 4.32 11.76 13.90
CA ASP A 22 5.23 12.63 13.16
C ASP A 22 6.57 11.92 12.89
N VAL A 23 6.60 11.21 11.75
CA VAL A 23 7.78 10.51 11.24
C VAL A 23 8.29 11.27 10.03
N ALA A 24 9.60 11.52 9.98
CA ALA A 24 10.21 12.17 8.83
C ALA A 24 10.14 11.28 7.57
N VAL A 25 10.01 11.89 6.39
CA VAL A 25 10.13 11.15 5.11
C VAL A 25 11.50 10.47 5.07
N GLY A 26 11.52 9.21 4.67
CA GLY A 26 12.72 8.38 4.66
C GLY A 26 13.02 7.64 5.97
N ALA A 27 12.39 8.04 7.08
CA ALA A 27 12.54 7.36 8.36
C ALA A 27 11.64 6.12 8.45
N PHE A 28 11.97 5.23 9.38
CA PHE A 28 11.25 3.98 9.59
C PHE A 28 10.33 4.07 10.81
N ALA A 29 9.17 3.43 10.71
CA ALA A 29 8.19 3.31 11.77
C ALA A 29 7.62 1.89 11.83
N LYS A 30 7.13 1.49 13.02
CA LYS A 30 6.55 0.14 13.20
C LYS A 30 5.05 0.19 12.93
N PHE A 31 4.61 -0.53 11.90
CA PHE A 31 3.20 -0.69 11.55
C PHE A 31 2.85 -2.17 11.41
N SER A 32 1.79 -2.62 12.08
CA SER A 32 1.32 -4.02 12.01
C SER A 32 2.43 -5.06 12.23
N GLY A 33 3.31 -4.82 13.20
CA GLY A 33 4.44 -5.70 13.53
C GLY A 33 5.64 -5.63 12.57
N LYS A 34 5.56 -4.83 11.50
CA LYS A 34 6.61 -4.66 10.49
C LYS A 34 7.25 -3.28 10.59
N LEU A 35 8.51 -3.19 10.19
CA LEU A 35 9.20 -1.92 10.04
C LEU A 35 8.97 -1.41 8.61
N ILE A 36 8.30 -0.26 8.47
CA ILE A 36 8.01 0.36 7.18
C ILE A 36 8.70 1.72 7.08
N LYS A 37 9.12 2.09 5.86
CA LYS A 37 9.71 3.40 5.57
C LYS A 37 8.59 4.38 5.20
N LYS A 38 8.63 5.61 5.72
CA LYS A 38 7.80 6.69 5.20
C LYS A 38 8.32 7.10 3.82
N LEU A 39 7.51 6.90 2.80
CA LEU A 39 7.90 7.08 1.41
C LEU A 39 7.89 8.56 1.02
N SER A 40 8.87 8.95 0.21
CA SER A 40 8.79 10.20 -0.55
C SER A 40 7.72 10.08 -1.65
N PHE A 41 7.34 11.19 -2.29
CA PHE A 41 6.41 11.15 -3.42
C PHE A 41 6.92 10.27 -4.57
N GLU A 42 8.23 10.34 -4.85
CA GLU A 42 8.91 9.57 -5.90
C GLU A 42 8.92 8.07 -5.59
N GLU A 43 9.03 7.69 -4.32
CA GLU A 43 8.99 6.29 -3.88
C GLU A 43 7.53 5.78 -3.77
N PHE A 44 6.62 6.65 -3.35
CA PHE A 44 5.21 6.34 -3.20
C PHE A 44 4.54 6.03 -4.53
N THR A 45 4.81 6.84 -5.56
CA THR A 45 4.15 6.73 -6.86
C THR A 45 4.24 5.32 -7.47
N PRO A 46 5.44 4.75 -7.69
CA PRO A 46 5.55 3.39 -8.24
C PRO A 46 4.96 2.34 -7.29
N ALA A 47 5.17 2.48 -5.97
CA ALA A 47 4.65 1.53 -4.99
C ALA A 47 3.11 1.49 -4.96
N TYR A 48 2.47 2.67 -5.07
CA TYR A 48 1.02 2.80 -5.09
C TYR A 48 0.43 2.24 -6.39
N LEU A 49 1.03 2.55 -7.53
CA LEU A 49 0.60 2.02 -8.83
C LEU A 49 0.67 0.49 -8.87
N GLU A 50 1.80 -0.08 -8.43
CA GLU A 50 2.00 -1.52 -8.38
C GLU A 50 0.97 -2.19 -7.46
N TYR A 51 0.76 -1.63 -6.26
CA TYR A 51 -0.26 -2.13 -5.34
C TYR A 51 -1.66 -2.12 -5.96
N THR A 52 -2.06 -1.02 -6.63
CA THR A 52 -3.38 -0.94 -7.26
C THR A 52 -3.55 -1.94 -8.39
N GLU A 53 -2.54 -2.12 -9.25
CA GLU A 53 -2.58 -3.10 -10.33
C GLU A 53 -2.67 -4.54 -9.78
N MET A 54 -1.95 -4.84 -8.70
CA MET A 54 -2.00 -6.15 -8.05
C MET A 54 -3.35 -6.39 -7.34
N ALA A 55 -3.90 -5.36 -6.68
CA ALA A 55 -5.18 -5.43 -6.02
C ALA A 55 -6.32 -5.65 -7.03
N ASP A 56 -6.33 -4.91 -8.14
CA ASP A 56 -7.34 -5.07 -9.20
C ASP A 56 -7.33 -6.49 -9.77
N ARG A 57 -6.14 -7.02 -10.12
CA ARG A 57 -5.99 -8.41 -10.58
C ARG A 57 -6.47 -9.43 -9.55
N TYR A 58 -6.18 -9.18 -8.27
CA TYR A 58 -6.61 -10.06 -7.19
C TYR A 58 -8.14 -10.11 -7.08
N PHE A 59 -8.81 -8.95 -7.14
CA PHE A 59 -10.27 -8.89 -7.10
C PHE A 59 -10.90 -9.54 -8.34
N GLU A 60 -10.36 -9.31 -9.54
CA GLU A 60 -10.81 -9.98 -10.76
C GLU A 60 -10.69 -11.51 -10.65
N SER A 61 -9.59 -12.03 -10.10
CA SER A 61 -9.41 -13.46 -9.87
C SER A 61 -10.40 -14.03 -8.84
N ILE A 62 -10.72 -13.30 -7.77
CA ILE A 62 -11.77 -13.70 -6.82
C ILE A 62 -13.11 -13.80 -7.55
N GLU A 63 -13.48 -12.77 -8.31
CA GLU A 63 -14.77 -12.71 -9.00
C GLU A 63 -14.95 -13.85 -10.01
N ARG A 64 -13.87 -14.27 -10.68
CA ARG A 64 -13.88 -15.43 -11.58
C ARG A 64 -13.88 -16.78 -10.87
N GLY A 65 -13.63 -16.82 -9.56
CA GLY A 65 -13.48 -18.06 -8.79
C GLY A 65 -12.14 -18.77 -9.03
N ASP A 66 -11.11 -18.04 -9.46
CA ASP A 66 -9.77 -18.59 -9.66
C ASP A 66 -9.14 -18.94 -8.30
N THR A 67 -8.36 -20.02 -8.25
CA THR A 67 -7.53 -20.30 -7.06
C THR A 67 -6.46 -19.23 -6.92
N ILE A 68 -6.52 -18.45 -5.85
CA ILE A 68 -5.52 -17.43 -5.59
C ILE A 68 -4.33 -18.05 -4.86
N ASN A 69 -3.14 -17.77 -5.37
CA ASN A 69 -1.91 -18.16 -4.75
C ASN A 69 -1.64 -17.32 -3.49
N ASP A 70 -1.42 -17.97 -2.35
CA ASP A 70 -1.09 -17.35 -1.06
C ASP A 70 0.12 -16.40 -1.14
N VAL A 71 1.05 -16.65 -2.06
CA VAL A 71 2.20 -15.76 -2.32
C VAL A 71 1.74 -14.39 -2.81
N ILE A 72 0.76 -14.33 -3.71
CA ILE A 72 0.22 -13.07 -4.24
C ILE A 72 -0.49 -12.31 -3.13
N LEU A 73 -1.33 -13.00 -2.36
CA LEU A 73 -2.02 -12.40 -1.21
C LEU A 73 -1.02 -11.84 -0.19
N ARG A 74 0.07 -12.55 0.07
CA ARG A 74 1.14 -12.08 0.97
C ARG A 74 1.83 -10.82 0.43
N LEU A 75 2.15 -10.78 -0.86
CA LEU A 75 2.78 -9.61 -1.49
C LEU A 75 1.87 -8.38 -1.42
N ILE A 76 0.58 -8.55 -1.75
CA ILE A 76 -0.42 -7.47 -1.63
C ILE A 76 -0.50 -6.97 -0.19
N ARG A 77 -0.47 -7.88 0.81
CA ARG A 77 -0.46 -7.51 2.24
C ARG A 77 0.80 -6.75 2.64
N GLU A 78 1.95 -7.09 2.07
CA GLU A 78 3.22 -6.42 2.32
C GLU A 78 3.24 -5.00 1.73
N GLN A 79 2.80 -4.84 0.48
CA GLN A 79 2.68 -3.52 -0.15
C GLN A 79 1.59 -2.65 0.48
N ALA A 80 0.44 -3.23 0.86
CA ALA A 80 -0.59 -2.49 1.60
C ALA A 80 -0.02 -1.91 2.90
N ALA A 81 0.81 -2.68 3.61
CA ALA A 81 1.41 -2.24 4.86
C ALA A 81 2.39 -1.06 4.66
N SER A 82 3.21 -1.05 3.61
CA SER A 82 4.12 0.09 3.33
C SER A 82 3.36 1.38 2.97
N LEU A 83 2.16 1.23 2.42
CA LEU A 83 1.25 2.32 2.07
C LEU A 83 0.27 2.68 3.21
N VAL A 84 0.40 2.03 4.38
CA VAL A 84 -0.50 2.21 5.54
C VAL A 84 -1.97 1.99 5.14
N LEU A 85 -2.21 1.02 4.25
CA LEU A 85 -3.52 0.59 3.81
C LEU A 85 -3.94 -0.68 4.55
N LYS A 86 -5.25 -0.88 4.68
CA LYS A 86 -5.80 -2.17 5.08
C LYS A 86 -5.69 -3.12 3.89
N PRO A 87 -5.07 -4.30 4.04
CA PRO A 87 -5.05 -5.27 2.96
C PRO A 87 -6.47 -5.79 2.65
N PRO A 88 -6.72 -6.28 1.43
CA PRO A 88 -7.94 -7.02 1.14
C PRO A 88 -8.03 -8.25 2.08
N GLY A 89 -9.23 -8.40 2.64
CA GLY A 89 -9.58 -9.42 3.65
C GLY A 89 -10.29 -10.59 3.03
#